data_AF-A0A8H6LZD4-F1
#
_entry.id   AF-A0A8H6LZD4-F1
#
_cell.length_a   1.000
_cell.length_b   1.000
_cell.length_c   1.000
_cell.angle_alpha   90.00
_cell.angle_beta   90.00
_cell.angle_gamma   90.00
#
_symmetry.space_group_name_H-M   'P 1'
#
loop_
_entity.id
_entity.type
_entity.pdbx_description
1 polymer ?
#
loop_
_entity_poly.entity_id
_entity_poly.type
_entity_poly.pdbx_seq_one_letter_code
_entity_poly.pdbx_strand_id
1 'polypeptide(L)'
;MSTATTPSRARRRTSATKSAQLCVVDAGPRDPALSNDRPAGVDADDYSPPPGVLRLTISTQGGGTELALIPFPETYEDAQRAAVDVLAPHLQGVLPENVELRGVIQDRDGSWTTAAIRPRDWNTIVPTCYNEVMVASHGMRDSLQDARGEEDETPFIYGRLFVTAGTMKGGLLTWTSSSNWGTITRPACYERCFLGLTFDHYDLKLLKQATRPGDTTAPWAISRDGSVKMCTFPTVDPTNKPSTQVWLPLPAAAYTSPACWRRHMPGPEGLIGVARI
;
A
#
# COMPACT_ATOMS: atom_id res chain seq x y z
N MET A 1 22.54 50.49 -39.32
CA MET A 1 21.49 50.01 -38.42
C MET A 1 22.09 48.90 -37.58
N SER A 2 22.54 49.22 -36.35
CA SER A 2 23.20 48.27 -35.45
C SER A 2 22.19 47.77 -34.43
N THR A 3 21.91 46.48 -34.43
CA THR A 3 21.09 45.81 -33.41
C THR A 3 21.99 45.35 -32.27
N ALA A 4 21.75 45.89 -31.08
CA ALA A 4 22.42 45.48 -29.84
C ALA A 4 21.75 44.21 -29.27
N THR A 5 22.57 43.21 -28.92
CA THR A 5 22.16 41.95 -28.32
C THR A 5 22.40 42.01 -26.80
N THR A 6 21.34 41.83 -26.01
CA THR A 6 21.39 41.79 -24.53
C THR A 6 21.79 40.40 -24.03
N PRO A 7 22.66 40.25 -23.01
CA PRO A 7 23.05 38.94 -22.50
C PRO A 7 22.04 38.38 -21.49
N SER A 8 21.72 37.10 -21.68
CA SER A 8 20.87 36.27 -20.82
C SER A 8 21.58 35.91 -19.52
N ARG A 9 20.90 36.12 -18.38
CA ARG A 9 21.41 35.91 -17.03
C ARG A 9 21.11 34.48 -16.58
N ALA A 10 22.11 33.61 -16.60
CA ALA A 10 22.03 32.24 -16.09
C ALA A 10 21.84 32.23 -14.56
N ARG A 11 20.71 31.70 -14.09
CA ARG A 11 20.44 31.45 -12.67
C ARG A 11 21.09 30.12 -12.26
N ARG A 12 22.15 30.19 -11.47
CA ARG A 12 22.69 29.05 -10.71
C ARG A 12 21.70 28.67 -9.60
N ARG A 13 21.11 27.47 -9.68
CA ARG A 13 20.45 26.82 -8.55
C ARG A 13 21.51 26.10 -7.72
N THR A 14 21.69 26.49 -6.48
CA THR A 14 22.47 25.76 -5.47
C THR A 14 21.52 24.84 -4.71
N SER A 15 21.71 23.53 -4.84
CA SER A 15 21.05 22.52 -4.00
C SER A 15 21.76 22.47 -2.65
N ALA A 16 21.04 22.81 -1.58
CA ALA A 16 21.49 22.65 -0.20
C ALA A 16 20.91 21.35 0.35
N THR A 17 21.78 20.36 0.58
CA THR A 17 21.42 19.12 1.27
C THR A 17 21.38 19.42 2.76
N LYS A 18 20.18 19.47 3.37
CA LYS A 18 20.00 19.60 4.83
C LYS A 18 19.99 18.21 5.46
N SER A 19 20.87 18.00 6.45
CA SER A 19 20.91 16.78 7.27
C SER A 19 19.70 16.70 8.21
N ALA A 20 19.08 15.53 8.31
CA ALA A 20 18.07 15.22 9.32
C ALA A 20 18.72 15.01 10.69
N GLN A 21 18.03 15.38 11.77
CA GLN A 21 18.48 15.18 13.16
C GLN A 21 17.65 14.06 13.79
N LEU A 22 18.31 12.95 14.15
CA LEU A 22 17.69 11.80 14.81
C LEU A 22 17.71 12.00 16.32
N CYS A 23 16.54 11.96 16.96
CA CYS A 23 16.41 11.97 18.42
C CYS A 23 15.91 10.58 18.85
N VAL A 24 16.80 9.77 19.44
CA VAL A 24 16.45 8.45 19.99
C VAL A 24 16.03 8.63 21.45
N VAL A 25 14.86 8.11 21.83
CA VAL A 25 14.35 8.14 23.21
C VAL A 25 14.10 6.72 23.67
N ASP A 26 14.84 6.27 24.69
CA ASP A 26 14.81 4.89 25.17
C ASP A 26 13.64 4.65 26.13
N ALA A 27 12.85 3.60 25.89
CA ALA A 27 11.67 3.24 26.69
C ALA A 27 11.82 1.83 27.27
N GLY A 28 11.72 1.71 28.60
CA GLY A 28 11.89 0.44 29.33
C GLY A 28 10.78 -0.61 29.07
N PRO A 29 11.00 -1.87 29.48
CA PRO A 29 10.19 -3.01 29.04
C PRO A 29 8.82 -3.13 29.73
N ARG A 30 7.76 -3.48 28.99
CA ARG A 30 6.41 -3.82 29.50
C ARG A 30 5.67 -4.89 28.67
N ASP A 31 4.64 -5.47 29.29
CA ASP A 31 3.86 -6.64 28.89
C ASP A 31 3.13 -6.55 27.53
N PRO A 32 3.06 -7.65 26.74
CA PRO A 32 2.46 -7.69 25.41
C PRO A 32 0.97 -8.08 25.45
N ALA A 33 0.13 -7.24 26.04
CA ALA A 33 -1.30 -7.26 25.78
C ALA A 33 -1.66 -6.00 24.98
N LEU A 34 -2.51 -6.14 23.96
CA LEU A 34 -2.99 -5.07 23.08
C LEU A 34 -3.64 -3.93 23.87
N SER A 35 -2.81 -3.06 24.43
CA SER A 35 -3.22 -1.83 25.08
C SER A 35 -3.38 -0.77 24.01
N ASN A 36 -4.53 -0.08 24.03
CA ASN A 36 -4.78 1.14 23.26
C ASN A 36 -4.09 2.38 23.91
N ASP A 37 -3.13 2.16 24.80
CA ASP A 37 -2.29 3.24 25.30
C ASP A 37 -1.61 3.93 24.11
N ARG A 38 -1.63 5.26 24.13
CA ARG A 38 -0.91 6.13 23.20
C ARG A 38 0.47 5.54 22.93
N PRO A 39 0.94 5.44 21.66
CA PRO A 39 2.30 5.01 21.35
C PRO A 39 3.27 5.75 22.27
N ALA A 40 3.96 4.98 23.14
CA ALA A 40 4.63 5.53 24.31
C ALA A 40 5.78 6.45 23.89
N GLY A 41 5.71 7.72 24.29
CA GLY A 41 6.79 8.69 24.07
C GLY A 41 6.36 10.12 24.35
N VAL A 42 6.67 10.60 25.56
CA VAL A 42 6.51 11.99 26.04
C VAL A 42 5.05 12.41 26.25
N ASP A 43 4.78 13.24 27.26
CA ASP A 43 3.56 14.05 27.36
C ASP A 43 3.49 14.99 26.13
N ALA A 44 3.17 14.42 24.98
CA ALA A 44 3.23 15.07 23.67
C ALA A 44 2.00 15.97 23.42
N ASP A 45 1.24 16.29 24.46
CA ASP A 45 0.08 17.17 24.38
C ASP A 45 0.45 18.63 24.06
N ASP A 46 1.75 18.96 24.07
CA ASP A 46 2.22 20.32 23.75
C ASP A 46 3.30 20.38 22.66
N TYR A 47 3.71 19.25 22.07
CA TYR A 47 4.72 19.29 21.00
C TYR A 47 4.08 19.57 19.63
N SER A 48 4.15 20.84 19.22
CA SER A 48 3.89 21.25 17.85
C SER A 48 5.22 21.33 17.08
N PRO A 49 5.44 20.52 16.02
CA PRO A 49 6.67 20.60 15.24
C PRO A 49 6.81 22.01 14.63
N PRO A 50 8.04 22.50 14.41
CA PRO A 50 8.24 23.80 13.77
C PRO A 50 7.54 23.87 12.40
N PRO A 51 7.12 25.05 11.94
CA PRO A 51 6.52 25.20 10.61
C PRO A 51 7.41 24.62 9.51
N GLY A 52 6.82 23.79 8.63
CA GLY A 52 7.55 23.11 7.56
C GLY A 52 8.36 21.90 8.02
N VAL A 53 8.09 21.35 9.21
CA VAL A 53 8.62 20.08 9.70
C VAL A 53 7.47 19.09 9.88
N LEU A 54 7.69 17.84 9.47
CA LEU A 54 6.78 16.73 9.71
C LEU A 54 7.40 15.76 10.72
N ARG A 55 6.58 15.29 11.68
CA ARG A 55 6.96 14.22 12.60
C ARG A 55 6.50 12.88 12.04
N LEU A 56 7.45 11.98 11.83
CA LEU A 56 7.22 10.58 11.47
C LEU A 56 7.35 9.69 12.70
N THR A 57 6.47 8.69 12.83
CA THR A 57 6.49 7.75 13.96
C THR A 57 6.40 6.30 13.49
N ILE A 58 7.07 5.37 14.15
CA ILE A 58 6.98 3.93 13.84
C ILE A 58 6.91 3.12 15.14
N SER A 59 6.00 2.15 15.19
CA SER A 59 5.93 1.19 16.30
C SER A 59 7.03 0.14 16.14
N THR A 60 7.81 -0.08 17.19
CA THR A 60 8.87 -1.10 17.20
C THR A 60 8.35 -2.43 17.76
N GLN A 61 9.05 -3.52 17.48
CA GLN A 61 8.68 -4.86 17.95
C GLN A 61 8.65 -4.98 19.49
N GLY A 62 9.36 -4.10 20.20
CA GLY A 62 9.37 -4.05 21.67
C GLY A 62 8.20 -3.24 22.28
N GLY A 63 7.23 -2.80 21.47
CA GLY A 63 6.13 -1.94 21.92
C GLY A 63 6.53 -0.47 22.13
N GLY A 64 7.77 -0.12 21.83
CA GLY A 64 8.23 1.27 21.81
C GLY A 64 7.76 2.01 20.55
N THR A 65 7.87 3.33 20.58
CA THR A 65 7.62 4.19 19.41
C THR A 65 8.86 5.01 19.14
N GLU A 66 9.34 4.93 17.90
CA GLU A 66 10.48 5.71 17.44
C GLU A 66 9.99 6.91 16.63
N LEU A 67 10.66 8.04 16.80
CA LEU A 67 10.26 9.33 16.25
C LEU A 67 11.36 9.88 15.34
N ALA A 68 10.97 10.48 14.23
CA ALA A 68 11.86 11.25 13.38
C ALA A 68 11.22 12.58 12.97
N LEU A 69 12.05 13.63 12.89
CA LEU A 69 11.64 14.93 12.38
C LEU A 69 12.30 15.15 11.02
N ILE A 70 11.48 15.41 10.00
CA ILE A 70 11.93 15.66 8.64
C ILE A 70 11.39 16.99 8.11
N PRO A 71 12.07 17.63 7.15
CA PRO A 71 11.45 18.71 6.39
C PRO A 71 10.14 18.23 5.77
N PHE A 72 9.13 19.10 5.72
CA PHE A 72 7.81 18.74 5.21
C PHE A 72 7.93 18.30 3.74
N PRO A 73 7.58 17.04 3.40
CA PRO A 73 7.71 16.51 2.04
C PRO A 73 6.74 17.16 1.05
N GLU A 74 7.19 17.44 -0.17
CA GLU A 74 6.34 17.99 -1.25
C GLU A 74 5.36 16.94 -1.83
N THR A 75 5.71 15.66 -1.73
CA THR A 75 4.91 14.55 -2.25
C THR A 75 4.85 13.39 -1.26
N TYR A 76 3.88 12.50 -1.46
CA TYR A 76 3.76 11.28 -0.67
C TYR A 76 4.99 10.38 -0.86
N GLU A 77 5.52 10.32 -2.08
CA GLU A 77 6.69 9.52 -2.45
C GLU A 77 7.98 10.09 -1.84
N ASP A 78 8.11 11.42 -1.74
CA ASP A 78 9.19 12.06 -0.96
C ASP A 78 9.09 11.69 0.51
N ALA A 79 7.88 11.65 1.06
CA ALA A 79 7.64 11.29 2.46
C ALA A 79 8.00 9.82 2.75
N GLN A 80 7.65 8.91 1.84
CA GLN A 80 8.03 7.50 1.93
C GLN A 80 9.55 7.31 1.89
N ARG A 81 10.24 7.96 0.96
CA ARG A 81 11.71 7.92 0.88
C ARG A 81 12.35 8.47 2.15
N ALA A 82 11.90 9.63 2.60
CA ALA A 82 12.38 10.23 3.85
C ALA A 82 12.15 9.30 5.05
N ALA A 83 11.00 8.62 5.12
CA ALA A 83 10.71 7.65 6.17
C ALA A 83 11.68 6.46 6.16
N VAL A 84 11.94 5.86 4.99
CA VAL A 84 12.92 4.77 4.85
C VAL A 84 14.32 5.24 5.23
N ASP A 85 14.73 6.44 4.79
CA ASP A 85 16.07 6.96 5.05
C ASP A 85 16.30 7.21 6.56
N VAL A 86 15.34 7.85 7.24
CA VAL A 86 15.52 8.25 8.66
C VAL A 86 15.16 7.16 9.65
N LEU A 87 14.26 6.23 9.29
CA LEU A 87 13.85 5.09 10.12
C LEU A 87 14.46 3.77 9.62
N ALA A 88 15.52 3.82 8.81
CA ALA A 88 16.21 2.66 8.23
C ALA A 88 16.52 1.53 9.24
N PRO A 89 16.94 1.80 10.49
CA PRO A 89 17.18 0.75 11.48
C PRO A 89 15.96 -0.14 11.77
N HIS A 90 14.76 0.41 11.62
CA HIS A 90 13.48 -0.25 11.87
C HIS A 90 12.78 -0.72 10.58
N LEU A 91 13.26 -0.31 9.41
CA LEU A 91 12.70 -0.58 8.08
C LEU A 91 13.67 -1.38 7.19
N GLN A 92 14.41 -2.32 7.78
CA GLN A 92 15.44 -3.08 7.05
C GLN A 92 14.84 -3.82 5.84
N GLY A 93 15.37 -3.52 4.65
CA GLY A 93 14.94 -4.14 3.39
C GLY A 93 13.57 -3.69 2.88
N VAL A 94 12.94 -2.70 3.51
CA VAL A 94 11.65 -2.14 3.07
C VAL A 94 11.91 -1.12 1.98
N LEU A 95 11.30 -1.34 0.81
CA LEU A 95 11.27 -0.35 -0.26
C LEU A 95 10.35 0.83 0.12
N PRO A 96 10.66 2.07 -0.30
CA PRO A 96 9.79 3.22 -0.07
C PRO A 96 8.33 2.99 -0.49
N GLU A 97 8.11 2.31 -1.62
CA GLU A 97 6.77 2.01 -2.15
C GLU A 97 5.96 1.07 -1.24
N ASN A 98 6.63 0.33 -0.34
CA ASN A 98 6.03 -0.58 0.63
C ASN A 98 5.70 0.10 1.98
N VAL A 99 6.01 1.39 2.10
CA VAL A 99 5.66 2.20 3.26
C VAL A 99 4.27 2.80 3.08
N GLU A 100 3.33 2.45 3.95
CA GLU A 100 2.07 3.18 4.10
C GLU A 100 2.24 4.28 5.15
N LEU A 101 1.80 5.49 4.80
CA LEU A 101 1.77 6.63 5.69
C LEU A 101 0.35 6.82 6.20
N ARG A 102 0.21 6.84 7.53
CA ARG A 102 -1.08 6.94 8.21
C ARG A 102 -1.09 8.16 9.10
N GLY A 103 -2.11 8.99 8.97
CA GLY A 103 -2.29 10.14 9.83
C GLY A 103 -2.75 9.68 11.21
N VAL A 104 -2.14 10.22 12.26
CA VAL A 104 -2.51 9.93 13.65
C VAL A 104 -3.60 10.92 14.07
N ILE A 105 -4.78 10.43 14.43
CA ILE A 105 -5.89 11.25 14.94
C ILE A 105 -6.33 10.77 16.31
N GLN A 106 -6.80 11.71 17.12
CA GLN A 106 -7.54 11.38 18.33
C GLN A 106 -9.04 11.30 17.98
N ASP A 107 -9.69 10.22 18.37
CA ASP A 107 -11.13 10.07 18.18
C ASP A 107 -11.94 10.86 19.21
N ARG A 108 -13.27 10.73 19.16
CA ARG A 108 -14.19 11.45 20.07
C ARG A 108 -14.07 11.01 21.52
N ASP A 109 -13.57 9.79 21.76
CA ASP A 109 -13.43 9.19 23.08
C ASP A 109 -12.04 9.47 23.68
N GLY A 110 -11.20 10.26 22.97
CA GLY A 110 -9.85 10.57 23.38
C GLY A 110 -8.84 9.47 23.03
N SER A 111 -9.26 8.40 22.35
CA SER A 111 -8.38 7.30 21.95
C SER A 111 -7.63 7.65 20.66
N TRP A 112 -6.36 7.25 20.58
CA TRP A 112 -5.56 7.46 19.39
C TRP A 112 -5.85 6.38 18.35
N THR A 113 -6.15 6.80 17.14
CA THR A 113 -6.34 5.92 15.99
C THR A 113 -5.58 6.44 14.78
N THR A 114 -5.49 5.61 13.73
CA THR A 114 -4.71 5.94 12.54
C THR A 114 -5.55 5.80 11.28
N ALA A 115 -5.51 6.84 10.45
CA ALA A 115 -6.22 6.90 9.18
C ALA A 115 -5.24 6.76 8.02
N ALA A 116 -5.53 5.90 7.04
CA ALA A 116 -4.70 5.78 5.85
C ALA A 116 -4.73 7.08 5.02
N ILE A 117 -3.55 7.57 4.61
CA ILE A 117 -3.42 8.73 3.74
C ILE A 117 -3.25 8.24 2.30
N ARG A 118 -4.06 8.75 1.37
CA ARG A 118 -3.89 8.45 -0.05
C ARG A 118 -2.81 9.35 -0.65
N PRO A 119 -1.97 8.86 -1.59
CA PRO A 119 -0.94 9.68 -2.22
C PRO A 119 -1.47 11.00 -2.81
N ARG A 120 -2.61 10.95 -3.52
CA ARG A 120 -3.25 12.12 -4.12
C ARG A 120 -3.76 13.17 -3.13
N ASP A 121 -4.01 12.77 -1.88
CA ASP A 121 -4.59 13.63 -0.85
C ASP A 121 -3.51 14.21 0.08
N TRP A 122 -2.23 13.81 -0.10
CA TRP A 122 -1.10 14.20 0.73
C TRP A 122 -1.02 15.71 0.94
N ASN A 123 -0.95 16.47 -0.15
CA ASN A 123 -0.76 17.92 -0.12
C ASN A 123 -1.97 18.71 0.38
N THR A 124 -3.13 18.07 0.48
CA THR A 124 -4.36 18.73 0.94
C THR A 124 -4.62 18.44 2.41
N ILE A 125 -4.44 17.17 2.81
CA ILE A 125 -4.84 16.68 4.12
C ILE A 125 -3.70 16.78 5.13
N VAL A 126 -2.47 16.41 4.78
CA VAL A 126 -1.37 16.33 5.77
C VAL A 126 -1.00 17.69 6.34
N PRO A 127 -0.81 18.76 5.55
CA PRO A 127 -0.47 20.07 6.10
C PRO A 127 -1.54 20.68 6.99
N THR A 128 -2.81 20.26 6.85
CA THR A 128 -3.95 20.89 7.52
C THR A 128 -4.47 20.09 8.70
N CYS A 129 -4.34 18.76 8.65
CA CYS A 129 -4.95 17.85 9.62
C CYS A 129 -3.94 17.11 10.49
N TYR A 130 -2.67 17.02 10.07
CA TYR A 130 -1.71 16.11 10.68
C TYR A 130 -0.38 16.78 11.02
N ASN A 131 -0.07 16.79 12.32
CA ASN A 131 1.28 17.12 12.81
C ASN A 131 2.16 15.87 12.97
N GLU A 132 1.55 14.69 12.87
CA GLU A 132 2.18 13.40 13.04
C GLU A 132 1.65 12.39 12.03
N VAL A 133 2.59 11.68 11.39
CA VAL A 133 2.30 10.61 10.44
C VAL A 133 3.00 9.35 10.91
N MET A 134 2.22 8.31 11.16
CA MET A 134 2.71 6.97 11.43
C MET A 134 3.16 6.28 10.15
N VAL A 135 4.32 5.66 10.21
CA VAL A 135 4.97 4.88 9.15
C VAL A 135 4.66 3.42 9.42
N ALA A 136 3.91 2.80 8.51
CA ALA A 136 3.57 1.38 8.56
C ALA A 136 4.20 0.65 7.37
N SER A 137 5.04 -0.35 7.61
CA SER A 137 5.57 -1.19 6.54
C SER A 137 4.61 -2.33 6.22
N HIS A 138 4.20 -2.43 4.96
CA HIS A 138 3.49 -3.61 4.49
C HIS A 138 4.49 -4.76 4.33
N GLY A 139 4.23 -5.89 4.99
CA GLY A 139 4.97 -7.14 4.76
C GLY A 139 6.10 -7.46 5.74
N MET A 140 6.45 -6.60 6.70
CA MET A 140 7.60 -6.86 7.60
C MET A 140 7.42 -8.14 8.46
N ARG A 141 6.17 -8.56 8.72
CA ARG A 141 5.89 -9.82 9.41
C ARG A 141 5.92 -11.05 8.51
N ASP A 142 5.76 -10.88 7.20
CA ASP A 142 5.63 -11.97 6.24
C ASP A 142 6.92 -12.23 5.44
N SER A 143 7.70 -11.18 5.15
CA SER A 143 8.93 -11.28 4.36
C SER A 143 10.02 -12.10 5.05
N LEU A 144 10.00 -12.21 6.39
CA LEU A 144 10.99 -13.00 7.15
C LEU A 144 10.79 -14.52 7.01
N GLN A 145 9.60 -15.01 6.64
CA GLN A 145 9.38 -16.44 6.39
C GLN A 145 9.64 -16.83 4.94
N ASP A 146 9.45 -15.91 3.98
CA ASP A 146 9.61 -16.17 2.55
C ASP A 146 11.07 -16.10 2.05
N ALA A 147 12.00 -15.56 2.85
CA ALA A 147 13.40 -15.35 2.46
C ALA A 147 14.27 -16.63 2.39
N ARG A 148 13.69 -17.83 2.51
CA ARG A 148 14.45 -19.09 2.63
C ARG A 148 14.61 -19.91 1.34
N GLY A 149 14.24 -19.45 0.14
CA GLY A 149 14.37 -20.39 -0.99
C GLY A 149 14.31 -19.96 -2.46
N GLU A 150 14.07 -18.72 -2.87
CA GLU A 150 14.08 -18.41 -4.32
C GLU A 150 14.85 -17.12 -4.63
N GLU A 151 15.91 -17.26 -5.43
CA GLU A 151 16.86 -16.23 -5.88
C GLU A 151 16.28 -15.23 -6.90
N ASP A 152 14.97 -14.97 -6.93
CA ASP A 152 14.42 -13.97 -7.85
C ASP A 152 14.42 -12.58 -7.20
N GLU A 153 15.45 -11.80 -7.56
CA GLU A 153 16.04 -10.63 -6.90
C GLU A 153 15.17 -9.36 -6.78
N THR A 154 13.87 -9.40 -7.11
CA THR A 154 13.02 -8.19 -7.05
C THR A 154 12.15 -8.17 -5.79
N PRO A 155 12.29 -7.16 -4.91
CA PRO A 155 11.43 -7.03 -3.74
C PRO A 155 9.98 -6.86 -4.20
N PHE A 156 9.07 -7.59 -3.58
CA PHE A 156 7.66 -7.48 -3.91
C PHE A 156 7.14 -6.11 -3.47
N ILE A 157 6.65 -5.33 -4.43
CA ILE A 157 5.99 -4.04 -4.15
C ILE A 157 4.57 -4.32 -3.66
N TYR A 158 4.29 -4.07 -2.38
CA TYR A 158 2.95 -4.09 -1.81
C TYR A 158 2.16 -2.85 -2.25
N GLY A 159 0.85 -2.89 -2.09
CA GLY A 159 -0.03 -1.78 -2.47
C GLY A 159 -1.49 -2.22 -2.46
N ARG A 160 -2.38 -1.37 -2.96
CA ARG A 160 -3.78 -1.75 -3.19
C ARG A 160 -3.98 -2.19 -4.63
N LEU A 161 -4.93 -3.08 -4.86
CA LEU A 161 -5.41 -3.47 -6.19
C LEU A 161 -6.91 -3.28 -6.25
N PHE A 162 -7.42 -2.80 -7.38
CA PHE A 162 -8.84 -2.90 -7.68
C PHE A 162 -9.20 -4.33 -8.06
N VAL A 163 -10.39 -4.77 -7.64
CA VAL A 163 -10.92 -6.10 -7.94
C VAL A 163 -12.25 -5.98 -8.67
N THR A 164 -12.38 -6.69 -9.79
CA THR A 164 -13.64 -6.84 -10.54
C THR A 164 -14.03 -8.32 -10.64
N ALA A 165 -15.33 -8.60 -10.75
CA ALA A 165 -15.82 -9.96 -10.97
C ALA A 165 -16.31 -10.12 -12.40
N GLY A 166 -15.99 -11.26 -13.00
CA GLY A 166 -16.47 -11.68 -14.32
C GLY A 166 -17.62 -12.67 -14.19
N THR A 167 -18.66 -12.47 -14.97
CA THR A 167 -19.82 -13.37 -15.08
C THR A 167 -20.07 -13.72 -16.54
N MET A 168 -20.27 -15.00 -16.82
CA MET A 168 -20.66 -15.48 -18.15
C MET A 168 -22.13 -15.15 -18.44
N LYS A 169 -22.39 -14.38 -19.50
CA LYS A 169 -23.73 -14.05 -20.00
C LYS A 169 -23.80 -14.34 -21.49
N GLY A 170 -24.67 -15.29 -21.89
CA GLY A 170 -24.82 -15.66 -23.30
C GLY A 170 -23.52 -16.15 -23.97
N GLY A 171 -22.66 -16.84 -23.22
CA GLY A 171 -21.36 -17.30 -23.71
C GLY A 171 -20.26 -16.24 -23.73
N LEU A 172 -20.55 -14.99 -23.34
CA LEU A 172 -19.57 -13.91 -23.25
C LEU A 172 -19.25 -13.59 -21.80
N LEU A 173 -17.96 -13.40 -21.49
CA LEU A 173 -17.52 -12.96 -20.17
C LEU A 173 -17.76 -11.45 -20.04
N THR A 174 -18.53 -11.07 -19.02
CA THR A 174 -18.85 -9.66 -18.72
C THR A 174 -18.32 -9.29 -17.34
N TRP A 175 -17.68 -8.14 -17.22
CA TRP A 175 -17.06 -7.68 -15.97
C TRP A 175 -17.95 -6.69 -15.21
N THR A 176 -17.81 -6.63 -13.89
CA THR A 176 -18.51 -5.62 -13.09
C THR A 176 -18.06 -4.20 -13.45
N SER A 177 -19.01 -3.26 -13.46
CA SER A 177 -18.75 -1.84 -13.68
C SER A 177 -17.77 -1.26 -12.64
N SER A 178 -17.01 -0.24 -13.03
CA SER A 178 -16.02 0.43 -12.17
C SER A 178 -16.57 1.07 -10.91
N SER A 179 -17.86 1.41 -10.90
CA SER A 179 -18.55 1.87 -9.69
C SER A 179 -18.69 0.81 -8.60
N ASN A 180 -18.47 -0.47 -8.93
CA ASN A 180 -18.67 -1.63 -8.05
C ASN A 180 -17.38 -2.44 -7.85
N TRP A 181 -16.22 -1.85 -8.14
CA TRP A 181 -14.94 -2.52 -7.89
C TRP A 181 -14.62 -2.56 -6.41
N GLY A 182 -14.05 -3.67 -5.99
CA GLY A 182 -13.42 -3.79 -4.68
C GLY A 182 -11.98 -3.30 -4.69
N THR A 183 -11.37 -3.23 -3.51
CA THR A 183 -9.95 -2.92 -3.27
C THR A 183 -9.29 -3.89 -2.29
N ILE A 184 -8.40 -4.75 -2.76
CA ILE A 184 -7.63 -5.65 -1.87
C ILE A 184 -6.20 -5.15 -1.69
N THR A 185 -5.53 -5.58 -0.63
CA THR A 185 -4.06 -5.50 -0.57
C THR A 185 -3.47 -6.43 -1.61
N ARG A 186 -2.48 -5.93 -2.37
CA ARG A 186 -1.76 -6.66 -3.41
C ARG A 186 -1.17 -7.94 -2.81
N PRO A 187 -1.67 -9.12 -3.20
CA PRO A 187 -1.29 -10.37 -2.57
C PRO A 187 0.05 -10.87 -3.12
N ALA A 188 0.95 -11.30 -2.25
CA ALA A 188 2.28 -11.80 -2.62
C ALA A 188 2.27 -13.18 -3.30
N CYS A 189 1.15 -13.91 -3.19
CA CYS A 189 0.93 -15.22 -3.81
C CYS A 189 -0.58 -15.46 -4.04
N TYR A 190 -0.90 -16.46 -4.86
CA TYR A 190 -2.29 -16.85 -5.16
C TYR A 190 -3.09 -17.21 -3.91
N GLU A 191 -2.52 -17.99 -3.00
CA GLU A 191 -3.19 -18.43 -1.78
C GLU A 191 -3.67 -17.25 -0.93
N ARG A 192 -2.83 -16.24 -0.73
CA ARG A 192 -3.19 -15.00 -0.03
C ARG A 192 -4.24 -14.18 -0.76
N CYS A 193 -4.18 -14.15 -2.10
CA CYS A 193 -5.21 -13.50 -2.89
C CYS A 193 -6.58 -14.14 -2.62
N PHE A 194 -6.62 -15.47 -2.69
CA PHE A 194 -7.82 -16.24 -2.46
C PHE A 194 -8.35 -16.03 -1.04
N LEU A 195 -7.48 -16.12 -0.03
CA LEU A 195 -7.85 -15.85 1.36
C LEU A 195 -8.38 -14.42 1.54
N GLY A 196 -7.69 -13.40 1.03
CA GLY A 196 -8.11 -12.00 1.12
C GLY A 196 -9.47 -11.75 0.46
N LEU A 197 -9.75 -12.39 -0.68
CA LEU A 197 -11.06 -12.34 -1.33
C LEU A 197 -12.17 -13.01 -0.50
N THR A 198 -11.82 -13.99 0.34
CA THR A 198 -12.79 -14.72 1.18
C THR A 198 -13.01 -14.12 2.58
N PHE A 199 -12.00 -13.46 3.16
CA PHE A 199 -12.01 -13.07 4.58
C PHE A 199 -12.10 -11.55 4.82
N ASP A 200 -11.46 -10.72 4.00
CA ASP A 200 -11.31 -9.29 4.29
C ASP A 200 -12.43 -8.47 3.65
N HIS A 201 -13.59 -8.39 4.31
CA HIS A 201 -14.69 -7.42 4.05
C HIS A 201 -15.25 -7.31 2.63
N TYR A 202 -14.73 -8.04 1.66
CA TYR A 202 -15.28 -8.10 0.32
C TYR A 202 -16.55 -8.88 0.41
N ASP A 203 -17.62 -8.16 0.07
CA ASP A 203 -18.96 -8.70 -0.01
C ASP A 203 -18.85 -10.04 -0.72
N LEU A 204 -19.09 -11.11 0.04
CA LEU A 204 -19.16 -12.46 -0.50
C LEU A 204 -20.05 -12.47 -1.74
N LYS A 205 -20.88 -11.45 -2.00
CA LYS A 205 -21.50 -11.13 -3.29
C LYS A 205 -20.58 -11.23 -4.52
N LEU A 206 -19.33 -10.77 -4.53
CA LEU A 206 -18.50 -10.91 -5.75
C LEU A 206 -18.16 -12.39 -6.03
N LEU A 207 -17.76 -13.13 -5.00
CA LEU A 207 -17.58 -14.59 -5.08
C LEU A 207 -18.91 -15.31 -5.33
N LYS A 208 -20.00 -14.89 -4.69
CA LYS A 208 -21.37 -15.41 -4.83
C LYS A 208 -21.95 -15.15 -6.21
N GLN A 209 -21.56 -14.05 -6.87
CA GLN A 209 -21.91 -13.74 -8.26
C GLN A 209 -21.09 -14.60 -9.24
N ALA A 210 -19.87 -14.98 -8.86
CA ALA A 210 -19.05 -15.92 -9.62
C ALA A 210 -19.45 -17.39 -9.40
N THR A 211 -20.09 -17.72 -8.27
CA THR A 211 -20.60 -19.07 -7.95
C THR A 211 -22.08 -19.22 -8.30
N ARG A 212 -22.54 -20.44 -8.63
CA ARG A 212 -23.97 -20.67 -8.88
C ARG A 212 -24.78 -20.59 -7.57
N PRO A 213 -26.02 -20.08 -7.58
CA PRO A 213 -26.92 -20.21 -6.44
C PRO A 213 -27.10 -21.70 -6.09
N GLY A 214 -26.73 -22.10 -4.87
CA GLY A 214 -26.85 -23.48 -4.38
C GLY A 214 -25.56 -24.31 -4.38
N ASP A 215 -24.44 -23.77 -4.86
CA ASP A 215 -23.13 -24.44 -4.81
C ASP A 215 -22.52 -24.27 -3.39
N THR A 216 -22.72 -25.26 -2.51
CA THR A 216 -22.24 -25.24 -1.11
C THR A 216 -20.85 -25.85 -0.93
N THR A 217 -20.17 -26.22 -2.02
CA THR A 217 -18.78 -26.70 -1.94
C THR A 217 -17.93 -25.63 -1.28
N ALA A 218 -17.13 -26.06 -0.29
CA ALA A 218 -16.28 -25.16 0.45
C ALA A 218 -15.41 -24.33 -0.51
N PRO A 219 -15.22 -23.02 -0.28
CA PRO A 219 -14.57 -22.12 -1.24
C PRO A 219 -13.22 -22.62 -1.77
N TRP A 220 -12.44 -23.33 -0.96
CA TRP A 220 -11.15 -23.92 -1.35
C TRP A 220 -11.26 -25.05 -2.40
N ALA A 221 -12.43 -25.64 -2.61
CA ALA A 221 -12.66 -26.65 -3.64
C ALA A 221 -12.83 -26.04 -5.05
N ILE A 222 -13.17 -24.74 -5.14
CA ILE A 222 -13.49 -24.02 -6.39
C ILE A 222 -12.24 -23.79 -7.27
N SER A 223 -11.04 -23.98 -6.71
CA SER A 223 -9.78 -23.91 -7.46
C SER A 223 -9.38 -25.26 -8.07
N ARG A 224 -9.76 -26.40 -7.44
CA ARG A 224 -9.33 -27.73 -7.89
C ARG A 224 -10.01 -28.19 -9.17
N ASP A 225 -11.23 -27.71 -9.44
CA ASP A 225 -11.91 -27.98 -10.72
C ASP A 225 -11.42 -27.06 -11.86
N GLY A 226 -10.56 -26.09 -11.55
CA GLY A 226 -10.02 -25.12 -12.50
C GLY A 226 -11.02 -24.07 -12.99
N SER A 227 -12.21 -23.99 -12.38
CA SER A 227 -13.31 -23.16 -12.87
C SER A 227 -13.14 -21.68 -12.56
N VAL A 228 -12.42 -21.30 -11.50
CA VAL A 228 -12.11 -19.88 -11.24
C VAL A 228 -10.75 -19.51 -11.83
N LYS A 229 -10.76 -18.49 -12.69
CA LYS A 229 -9.58 -17.88 -13.30
C LYS A 229 -9.41 -16.47 -12.79
N MET A 230 -8.17 -16.17 -12.41
CA MET A 230 -7.71 -14.80 -12.21
C MET A 230 -7.31 -14.21 -13.55
N CYS A 231 -7.69 -12.96 -13.79
CA CYS A 231 -7.41 -12.24 -15.03
C CYS A 231 -6.76 -10.89 -14.74
N THR A 232 -5.90 -10.44 -15.63
CA THR A 232 -5.28 -9.11 -15.59
C THR A 232 -5.72 -8.28 -16.78
N PHE A 233 -5.63 -6.95 -16.63
CA PHE A 233 -6.10 -5.98 -17.60
C PHE A 233 -4.94 -5.11 -18.06
N PRO A 234 -4.25 -5.48 -19.16
CA PRO A 234 -3.04 -4.78 -19.59
C PRO A 234 -3.32 -3.38 -20.16
N THR A 235 -4.57 -3.07 -20.50
CA THR A 235 -4.95 -1.81 -21.11
C THR A 235 -5.48 -0.82 -20.08
N VAL A 236 -4.88 0.37 -20.07
CA VAL A 236 -5.53 1.58 -19.53
C VAL A 236 -6.30 2.28 -20.65
N ASP A 237 -7.41 2.90 -20.30
CA ASP A 237 -8.17 3.75 -21.23
C ASP A 237 -7.41 5.06 -21.53
N PRO A 238 -7.85 5.88 -22.50
CA PRO A 238 -7.22 7.17 -22.79
C PRO A 238 -7.19 8.17 -21.62
N THR A 239 -7.95 7.92 -20.56
CA THR A 239 -7.97 8.70 -19.32
C THR A 239 -7.05 8.12 -18.24
N ASN A 240 -6.22 7.14 -18.59
CA ASN A 240 -5.31 6.42 -17.71
C ASN A 240 -6.04 5.65 -16.59
N LYS A 241 -7.29 5.24 -16.81
CA LYS A 241 -8.04 4.38 -15.89
C LYS A 241 -7.99 2.93 -16.35
N PRO A 242 -8.04 1.95 -15.43
CA PRO A 242 -8.09 0.54 -15.82
C PRO A 242 -9.30 0.26 -16.72
N SER A 243 -9.10 -0.49 -17.81
CA SER A 243 -10.17 -0.88 -18.74
C SER A 243 -10.40 -2.39 -18.68
N THR A 244 -11.66 -2.81 -18.67
CA THR A 244 -12.04 -4.24 -18.70
C THR A 244 -12.24 -4.80 -20.11
N GLN A 245 -11.96 -4.00 -21.15
CA GLN A 245 -12.16 -4.39 -22.55
C GLN A 245 -11.21 -5.49 -23.02
N VAL A 246 -9.96 -5.44 -22.57
CA VAL A 246 -8.93 -6.45 -22.87
C VAL A 246 -8.49 -7.08 -21.56
N TRP A 247 -8.58 -8.40 -21.50
CA TRP A 247 -8.18 -9.16 -20.33
C TRP A 247 -7.40 -10.41 -20.73
N LEU A 248 -6.51 -10.84 -19.85
CA LEU A 248 -5.69 -12.04 -20.03
C LEU A 248 -5.81 -12.91 -18.78
N PRO A 249 -6.11 -14.22 -18.92
CA PRO A 249 -6.07 -15.11 -17.78
C PRO A 249 -4.62 -15.25 -17.28
N LEU A 250 -4.43 -15.35 -15.97
CA LEU A 250 -3.14 -15.68 -15.40
C LEU A 250 -2.71 -17.09 -15.85
N PRO A 251 -1.41 -17.30 -16.16
CA PRO A 251 -0.92 -18.61 -16.56
C PRO A 251 -1.03 -19.62 -15.40
N ALA A 252 -1.15 -20.91 -15.73
CA ALA A 252 -1.29 -21.98 -14.74
C ALA A 252 -0.17 -21.99 -13.68
N ALA A 253 1.06 -21.65 -14.07
CA ALA A 253 2.21 -21.56 -13.16
C ALA A 253 2.04 -20.48 -12.06
N ALA A 254 1.27 -19.43 -12.30
CA ALA A 254 1.04 -18.37 -11.31
C ALA A 254 0.22 -18.86 -10.11
N TYR A 255 -0.55 -19.94 -10.25
CA TYR A 255 -1.35 -20.49 -9.16
C TYR A 255 -0.53 -21.35 -8.18
N THR A 256 0.68 -21.77 -8.59
CA THR A 256 1.56 -22.65 -7.79
C THR A 256 2.90 -22.02 -7.45
N SER A 257 3.36 -21.01 -8.20
CA SER A 257 4.63 -20.33 -7.99
C SER A 257 4.41 -18.86 -7.57
N PRO A 258 4.84 -18.45 -6.36
CA PRO A 258 4.80 -17.06 -5.92
C PRO A 258 5.59 -16.13 -6.85
N ALA A 259 6.78 -16.52 -7.32
CA ALA A 259 7.54 -15.72 -8.27
C ALA A 259 6.76 -15.47 -9.58
N CYS A 260 6.17 -16.53 -10.15
CA CYS A 260 5.32 -16.41 -11.34
C CYS A 260 4.08 -15.54 -11.09
N TRP A 261 3.43 -15.69 -9.93
CA TRP A 261 2.32 -14.84 -9.49
C TRP A 261 2.72 -13.37 -9.51
N ARG A 262 3.76 -13.00 -8.74
CA ARG A 262 4.21 -11.61 -8.57
C ARG A 262 4.56 -10.93 -9.89
N ARG A 263 5.14 -11.68 -10.84
CA ARG A 263 5.48 -11.19 -12.19
C ARG A 263 4.26 -10.84 -13.04
N HIS A 264 3.14 -11.55 -12.86
CA HIS A 264 1.92 -11.30 -13.62
C HIS A 264 0.93 -10.40 -12.89
N MET A 265 1.08 -10.22 -11.57
CA MET A 265 0.21 -9.36 -10.81
C MET A 265 0.37 -7.89 -11.21
N PRO A 266 -0.74 -7.15 -11.42
CA PRO A 266 -0.69 -5.71 -11.65
C PRO A 266 0.10 -5.00 -10.54
N GLY A 267 0.72 -3.87 -10.89
CA GLY A 267 1.30 -2.98 -9.90
C GLY A 267 0.23 -2.36 -8.98
N PRO A 268 0.65 -1.59 -7.97
CA PRO A 268 -0.28 -0.84 -7.11
C PRO A 268 -1.28 -0.02 -7.92
N GLU A 269 -2.51 0.07 -7.43
CA GLU A 269 -3.69 0.68 -8.09
C GLU A 269 -4.07 0.02 -9.44
N GLY A 270 -3.48 -1.13 -9.77
CA GLY A 270 -3.88 -1.95 -10.91
C GLY A 270 -5.18 -2.71 -10.68
N LEU A 271 -5.76 -3.26 -11.76
CA LEU A 271 -7.01 -4.02 -11.72
C LEU A 271 -6.74 -5.52 -11.88
N ILE A 272 -7.32 -6.34 -11.01
CA ILE A 272 -7.39 -7.80 -11.13
C ILE A 272 -8.85 -8.26 -11.23
N GLY A 273 -9.07 -9.27 -12.07
CA GLY A 273 -10.39 -9.84 -12.34
C GLY A 273 -10.49 -11.26 -11.80
N VAL A 274 -11.64 -11.60 -11.22
CA VAL A 274 -11.96 -12.96 -10.81
C VAL A 274 -13.17 -13.44 -11.60
N ALA A 275 -13.04 -14.51 -12.38
CA ALA A 275 -14.12 -15.02 -13.21
C ALA A 275 -14.24 -16.54 -13.09
N ARG A 276 -15.47 -17.06 -13.18
CA ARG A 276 -15.68 -18.49 -13.42
C ARG A 276 -15.77 -18.71 -14.93
N ILE A 277 -14.82 -19.44 -15.51
CA ILE A 277 -14.68 -19.69 -16.97
C ILE A 277 -14.79 -21.19 -17.24
#